data_AF-R9IFE5-F1
#
_entry.id   AF-R9IFE5-F1
#
_cell.length_a   1.000
_cell.length_b   1.000
_cell.length_c   1.000
_cell.angle_alpha   90.00
_cell.angle_beta   90.00
_cell.angle_gamma   90.00
#
_symmetry.space_group_name_H-M   'P 1'
#
loop_
_entity.id
_entity.type
_entity.pdbx_description
1 polymer ?
#
loop_
_entity_poly.entity_id
_entity_poly.type
_entity_poly.pdbx_seq_one_letter_code
_entity_poly.pdbx_strand_id
1 'polypeptide(L)'
;MKKLGILFASVFLLGLVFQSCNNGKTYAEMKEEEREAIKRFIEKEDINVISFDQFQEQDSTTNVDENQFVLFSETGVYMQIVEEGNGERLKDGRYEILARYVEEQITSDGTDSLSWNTDYGNPNMVYPDAMMLTKSGKSFSATFTTGIMYNAWGTPYVPSGWLVPFNYIKVGREISGRSKVRLIVPHSEGQSDASASVYPCYYEITYQLAR
;
A
#
# COMPACT_ATOMS: atom_id res chain seq x y z
N MET A 1 24.03 55.20 37.11
CA MET A 1 22.97 54.74 36.20
C MET A 1 23.52 54.55 34.78
N LYS A 2 24.39 53.55 34.53
CA LYS A 2 24.88 53.22 33.17
C LYS A 2 25.10 51.70 32.93
N LYS A 3 25.00 50.86 33.98
CA LYS A 3 25.22 49.41 33.89
C LYS A 3 23.93 48.57 33.91
N LEU A 4 22.77 49.18 34.19
CA LEU A 4 21.48 48.48 34.28
C LEU A 4 20.72 48.46 32.94
N GLY A 5 20.98 49.42 32.05
CA GLY A 5 20.36 49.47 30.71
C GLY A 5 20.93 48.45 29.71
N ILE A 6 22.15 47.94 29.95
CA ILE A 6 22.79 46.94 29.09
C ILE A 6 22.23 45.53 29.37
N LEU A 7 21.78 45.27 30.60
CA LEU A 7 21.22 43.96 31.00
C LEU A 7 19.77 43.75 30.50
N PHE A 8 19.01 44.83 30.31
CA PHE A 8 17.64 44.74 29.76
C PHE A 8 17.61 44.74 28.22
N ALA A 9 18.62 45.29 27.57
CA ALA A 9 18.74 45.26 26.11
C ALA A 9 19.23 43.89 25.58
N SER A 10 19.97 43.11 26.38
CA SER A 10 20.46 41.79 25.97
C SER A 10 19.41 40.68 26.08
N VAL A 11 18.41 40.82 26.94
CA VAL A 11 17.33 39.82 27.11
C VAL A 11 16.25 39.94 26.03
N PHE A 12 16.05 41.13 25.45
CA PHE A 12 15.07 41.35 24.38
C PHE A 12 15.54 40.88 22.99
N LEU A 13 16.86 40.77 22.78
CA LEU A 13 17.45 40.29 21.52
C LEU A 13 17.58 38.76 21.44
N LEU A 14 17.46 38.05 22.56
CA LEU A 14 17.48 36.57 22.61
C LEU A 14 16.09 35.92 22.46
N GLY A 15 15.01 36.70 22.43
CA GLY A 15 13.63 36.20 22.30
C GLY A 15 13.15 35.97 20.86
N LEU A 16 13.92 36.36 19.84
CA LEU A 16 13.49 36.31 18.43
C LEU A 16 13.95 35.05 17.66
N VAL A 17 14.62 34.10 18.32
CA VAL A 17 15.13 32.87 17.68
C VAL A 17 14.34 31.59 18.02
N PHE A 18 13.18 31.71 18.66
CA PHE A 18 12.23 30.60 18.82
C PHE A 18 10.96 30.79 17.98
N GLN A 19 11.11 31.22 16.72
CA GLN A 19 10.14 30.81 15.70
C GLN A 19 10.38 29.31 15.51
N SER A 20 9.77 28.47 16.35
CA SER A 20 9.67 27.06 15.98
C SER A 20 8.89 27.05 14.67
N CYS A 21 9.55 26.66 13.59
CA CYS A 21 8.87 26.32 12.34
C CYS A 21 8.01 25.10 12.64
N ASN A 22 6.85 25.31 13.27
CA ASN A 22 5.86 24.26 13.44
C ASN A 22 5.13 24.09 12.10
N ASN A 23 5.87 23.61 11.10
CA ASN A 23 5.35 23.24 9.79
C ASN A 23 4.81 21.78 9.82
N GLY A 24 4.46 21.28 11.01
CA GLY A 24 3.86 19.96 11.15
C GLY A 24 2.44 20.00 10.61
N LYS A 25 2.17 19.20 9.58
CA LYS A 25 0.83 19.02 9.05
C LYS A 25 -0.05 18.33 10.09
N THR A 26 -1.29 18.78 10.23
CA THR A 26 -2.29 18.06 11.00
C THR A 26 -2.65 16.75 10.31
N TYR A 27 -3.14 15.77 11.07
CA TYR A 27 -3.60 14.50 10.50
C TYR A 27 -4.70 14.69 9.43
N ALA A 28 -5.57 15.69 9.61
CA ALA A 28 -6.60 16.03 8.63
C ALA A 28 -6.00 16.55 7.32
N GLU A 29 -4.98 17.43 7.39
CA GLU A 29 -4.26 17.92 6.21
C GLU A 29 -3.52 16.79 5.48
N MET A 30 -2.86 15.88 6.21
CA MET A 30 -2.18 14.75 5.57
C MET A 30 -3.17 13.82 4.83
N LYS A 31 -4.35 13.57 5.41
CA LYS A 31 -5.42 12.82 4.72
C LYS A 31 -5.99 13.52 3.50
N GLU A 32 -6.04 14.85 3.53
CA GLU A 32 -6.42 15.64 2.36
C GLU A 32 -5.40 15.47 1.24
N GLU A 33 -4.12 15.60 1.57
CA GLU A 33 -3.02 15.45 0.62
C GLU A 33 -2.94 14.05 0.02
N GLU A 34 -3.13 13.01 0.84
CA GLU A 34 -3.23 11.62 0.36
C GLU A 34 -4.34 11.48 -0.69
N ARG A 35 -5.54 12.00 -0.41
CA ARG A 35 -6.67 11.87 -1.33
C ARG A 35 -6.39 12.58 -2.64
N GLU A 36 -5.81 13.77 -2.57
CA GLU A 36 -5.42 14.53 -3.75
C GLU A 36 -4.26 13.86 -4.52
N ALA A 37 -3.34 13.19 -3.84
CA ALA A 37 -2.28 12.40 -4.47
C ALA A 37 -2.85 11.20 -5.24
N ILE A 38 -3.75 10.42 -4.61
CA ILE A 38 -4.44 9.31 -5.28
C ILE A 38 -5.22 9.81 -6.50
N LYS A 39 -5.98 10.91 -6.35
CA LYS A 39 -6.75 11.50 -7.44
C LYS A 39 -5.86 11.90 -8.62
N ARG A 40 -4.76 12.63 -8.37
CA ARG A 40 -3.81 13.00 -9.41
C ARG A 40 -3.17 11.79 -10.08
N PHE A 41 -2.85 10.74 -9.31
CA PHE A 41 -2.30 9.50 -9.85
C PHE A 41 -3.30 8.82 -10.79
N ILE A 42 -4.56 8.68 -10.39
CA ILE A 42 -5.64 8.13 -11.22
C ILE A 42 -5.78 8.92 -12.53
N GLU A 43 -5.78 10.25 -12.47
CA GLU A 43 -5.86 11.11 -13.66
C GLU A 43 -4.62 10.97 -14.55
N LYS A 44 -3.43 10.92 -13.96
CA LYS A 44 -2.15 10.86 -14.68
C LYS A 44 -1.95 9.51 -15.40
N GLU A 45 -2.32 8.42 -14.74
CA GLU A 45 -2.18 7.05 -15.26
C GLU A 45 -3.38 6.63 -16.13
N ASP A 46 -4.33 7.53 -16.40
CA ASP A 46 -5.55 7.27 -17.17
C ASP A 46 -6.30 6.03 -16.65
N ILE A 47 -6.50 5.97 -15.33
CA ILE A 47 -7.18 4.86 -14.66
C ILE A 47 -8.69 5.03 -14.78
N ASN A 48 -9.34 4.03 -15.37
CA ASN A 48 -10.80 3.97 -15.45
C ASN A 48 -11.37 3.37 -14.16
N VAL A 49 -11.84 4.21 -13.24
CA VAL A 49 -12.44 3.75 -11.99
C VAL A 49 -13.88 3.30 -12.22
N ILE A 50 -14.17 2.03 -11.94
CA ILE A 50 -15.51 1.45 -12.00
C ILE A 50 -16.13 1.30 -10.60
N SER A 51 -17.46 1.31 -10.53
CA SER A 51 -18.17 1.07 -9.28
C SER A 51 -18.10 -0.40 -8.86
N PHE A 52 -18.32 -0.67 -7.57
CA PHE A 52 -18.44 -2.04 -7.09
C PHE A 52 -19.61 -2.80 -7.74
N ASP A 53 -20.72 -2.12 -8.00
CA ASP A 53 -21.88 -2.73 -8.67
C ASP A 53 -21.53 -3.16 -10.10
N GLN A 54 -20.89 -2.28 -10.88
CA GLN A 54 -20.40 -2.62 -12.22
C GLN A 54 -19.41 -3.79 -12.17
N PHE A 55 -18.49 -3.77 -11.20
CA PHE A 55 -17.55 -4.86 -10.97
C PHE A 55 -18.26 -6.20 -10.70
N GLN A 56 -19.35 -6.20 -9.90
CA GLN A 56 -20.16 -7.40 -9.67
C GLN A 56 -20.92 -7.86 -10.93
N GLU A 57 -21.45 -6.92 -11.72
CA GLU A 57 -22.15 -7.21 -12.98
C GLU A 57 -21.24 -7.84 -14.05
N GLN A 58 -19.93 -7.55 -14.00
CA GLN A 58 -18.92 -8.15 -14.87
C GLN A 58 -18.17 -9.33 -14.21
N ASP A 59 -18.90 -10.14 -13.44
CA ASP A 59 -18.39 -11.35 -12.79
C ASP A 59 -17.18 -11.13 -11.86
N SER A 60 -17.08 -9.95 -11.23
CA SER A 60 -15.95 -9.56 -10.38
C SER A 60 -14.61 -9.60 -11.10
N THR A 61 -14.57 -9.15 -12.36
CA THR A 61 -13.35 -9.01 -13.18
C THR A 61 -13.07 -7.54 -13.50
N THR A 62 -11.90 -7.23 -14.06
CA THR A 62 -11.55 -5.88 -14.56
C THR A 62 -10.99 -5.98 -15.98
N ASN A 63 -11.31 -5.02 -16.84
CA ASN A 63 -10.70 -4.94 -18.17
C ASN A 63 -9.33 -4.25 -18.09
N VAL A 64 -8.25 -4.98 -18.36
CA VAL A 64 -6.87 -4.48 -18.32
C VAL A 64 -6.57 -3.52 -19.48
N ASP A 65 -7.13 -3.76 -20.66
CA ASP A 65 -6.90 -2.91 -21.85
C ASP A 65 -7.55 -1.53 -21.70
N GLU A 66 -8.63 -1.45 -20.92
CA GLU A 66 -9.29 -0.19 -20.54
C GLU A 66 -8.78 0.39 -19.22
N ASN A 67 -7.72 -0.19 -18.65
CA ASN A 67 -7.13 0.20 -17.38
C ASN A 67 -8.16 0.32 -16.23
N GLN A 68 -9.08 -0.64 -16.14
CA GLN A 68 -10.16 -0.61 -15.15
C GLN A 68 -9.65 -0.95 -13.74
N PHE A 69 -10.06 -0.14 -12.76
CA PHE A 69 -9.88 -0.41 -11.34
C PHE A 69 -11.23 -0.28 -10.63
N VAL A 70 -11.59 -1.27 -9.79
CA VAL A 70 -12.74 -1.16 -8.90
C VAL A 70 -12.34 -0.44 -7.61
N LEU A 71 -13.18 0.50 -7.14
CA LEU A 71 -13.03 1.15 -5.83
C LEU A 71 -13.86 0.42 -4.77
N PHE A 72 -13.19 -0.05 -3.70
CA PHE A 72 -13.84 -0.54 -2.48
C PHE A 72 -14.04 0.61 -1.49
N SER A 73 -15.25 1.20 -1.49
CA SER A 73 -15.54 2.40 -0.68
C SER A 73 -15.33 2.21 0.83
N GLU A 74 -15.45 0.99 1.34
CA GLU A 74 -15.27 0.68 2.78
C GLU A 74 -13.80 0.85 3.23
N THR A 75 -12.85 0.53 2.36
CA THR A 75 -11.40 0.56 2.67
C THR A 75 -10.67 1.68 1.93
N GLY A 76 -11.25 2.24 0.87
CA GLY A 76 -10.60 3.20 -0.02
C GLY A 76 -9.58 2.56 -0.97
N VAL A 77 -9.49 1.22 -1.02
CA VAL A 77 -8.58 0.50 -1.90
C VAL A 77 -9.14 0.48 -3.32
N TYR A 78 -8.29 0.76 -4.31
CA TYR A 78 -8.57 0.52 -5.72
C TYR A 78 -7.87 -0.76 -6.16
N MET A 79 -8.52 -1.59 -6.96
CA MET A 79 -7.97 -2.87 -7.40
C MET A 79 -8.20 -3.10 -8.89
N GLN A 80 -7.16 -3.54 -9.58
CA GLN A 80 -7.24 -4.16 -10.89
C GLN A 80 -6.78 -5.62 -10.78
N ILE A 81 -7.59 -6.54 -11.29
CA ILE A 81 -7.22 -7.94 -11.47
C ILE A 81 -6.59 -8.07 -12.86
N VAL A 82 -5.27 -8.20 -12.90
CA VAL A 82 -4.51 -8.37 -14.15
C VAL A 82 -4.61 -9.82 -14.61
N GLU A 83 -4.45 -10.75 -13.67
CA GLU A 83 -4.63 -12.19 -13.90
C GLU A 83 -5.40 -12.78 -12.70
N GLU A 84 -6.55 -13.41 -12.93
CA GLU A 84 -7.33 -14.06 -11.85
C GLU A 84 -6.54 -15.22 -11.21
N GLY A 85 -5.59 -15.81 -11.94
CA GLY A 85 -4.87 -17.03 -11.57
C GLY A 85 -5.60 -18.31 -12.00
N ASN A 86 -4.87 -19.41 -12.09
CA ASN A 86 -5.41 -20.71 -12.57
C ASN A 86 -5.72 -21.72 -11.45
N GLY A 87 -5.54 -21.31 -10.19
CA GLY A 87 -5.81 -22.15 -9.02
C GLY A 87 -7.28 -22.14 -8.60
N GLU A 88 -7.50 -22.19 -7.28
CA GLU A 88 -8.85 -22.22 -6.71
C GLU A 88 -9.09 -21.01 -5.80
N ARG A 89 -10.37 -20.65 -5.61
CA ARG A 89 -10.75 -19.70 -4.56
C ARG A 89 -10.49 -20.34 -3.19
N LEU A 90 -9.89 -19.59 -2.27
CA LEU A 90 -9.56 -20.11 -0.96
C LEU A 90 -10.82 -20.43 -0.15
N LYS A 91 -10.82 -21.59 0.50
CA LYS A 91 -11.84 -21.96 1.50
C LYS A 91 -11.41 -21.42 2.86
N ASP A 92 -12.29 -21.48 3.85
CA ASP A 92 -11.92 -21.10 5.22
C ASP A 92 -10.80 -22.00 5.74
N GLY A 93 -9.81 -21.40 6.39
CA GLY A 93 -8.59 -22.11 6.79
C GLY A 93 -7.36 -21.24 6.86
N ARG A 94 -6.20 -21.90 7.00
CA ARG A 94 -4.88 -21.27 7.07
C ARG A 94 -4.03 -21.71 5.88
N TYR A 95 -3.36 -20.75 5.26
CA TYR A 95 -2.59 -20.95 4.04
C TYR A 95 -1.25 -20.23 4.15
N GLU A 96 -0.19 -20.90 3.72
CA GLU A 96 1.07 -20.21 3.46
C GLU A 96 1.04 -19.69 2.02
N ILE A 97 1.09 -18.36 1.90
CA ILE A 97 1.04 -17.64 0.63
C ILE A 97 2.40 -17.04 0.35
N LEU A 98 2.85 -17.15 -0.89
CA LEU A 98 4.04 -16.48 -1.39
C LEU A 98 3.62 -15.30 -2.26
N ALA A 99 4.25 -14.14 -2.04
CA ALA A 99 4.00 -12.90 -2.74
C ALA A 99 5.28 -12.38 -3.40
N ARG A 100 5.15 -11.98 -4.68
CA ARG A 100 6.14 -11.10 -5.34
C ARG A 100 5.50 -9.76 -5.58
N TYR A 101 6.21 -8.68 -5.30
CA TYR A 101 5.64 -7.34 -5.37
C TYR A 101 6.63 -6.28 -5.83
N VAL A 102 6.07 -5.19 -6.33
CA VAL A 102 6.67 -3.85 -6.39
C VAL A 102 5.80 -2.92 -5.55
N GLU A 103 6.42 -2.10 -4.71
CA GLU A 103 5.81 -1.08 -3.87
C GLU A 103 6.38 0.29 -4.24
N GLU A 104 5.48 1.21 -4.56
CA GLU A 104 5.82 2.59 -4.85
C GLU A 104 4.94 3.53 -4.04
N GLN A 105 5.53 4.54 -3.43
CA GLN A 105 4.77 5.62 -2.83
C GLN A 105 4.15 6.48 -3.94
N ILE A 106 2.87 6.79 -3.84
CA ILE A 106 2.24 7.77 -4.73
C ILE A 106 2.52 9.17 -4.15
N THR A 107 3.22 9.99 -4.91
CA THR A 107 3.63 11.34 -4.51
C THR A 107 2.85 12.41 -5.29
N SER A 108 3.13 13.69 -5.06
CA SER A 108 2.49 14.77 -5.82
C SER A 108 2.83 14.73 -7.31
N ASP A 109 4.01 14.22 -7.67
CA ASP A 109 4.59 14.37 -9.00
C ASP A 109 4.65 13.04 -9.77
N GLY A 110 4.31 11.91 -9.12
CA GLY A 110 4.31 10.57 -9.71
C GLY A 110 4.39 9.48 -8.66
N THR A 111 5.33 8.54 -8.86
CA THR A 111 5.62 7.48 -7.89
C THR A 111 7.10 7.46 -7.54
N ASP A 112 7.40 7.11 -6.29
CA ASP A 112 8.75 6.86 -5.79
C ASP A 112 8.85 5.39 -5.35
N SER A 113 9.78 4.64 -5.95
CA SER A 113 9.97 3.23 -5.60
C SER A 113 10.47 3.07 -4.16
N LEU A 114 9.77 2.28 -3.35
CA LEU A 114 10.13 2.04 -1.95
C LEU A 114 10.78 0.67 -1.76
N SER A 115 10.12 -0.38 -2.25
CA SER A 115 10.50 -1.77 -1.95
C SER A 115 10.01 -2.71 -3.06
N TRP A 116 10.79 -3.74 -3.38
CA TRP A 116 10.40 -4.76 -4.35
C TRP A 116 11.16 -6.05 -4.11
N ASN A 117 10.64 -7.16 -4.63
CA ASN A 117 11.30 -8.46 -4.58
C ASN A 117 11.23 -9.20 -5.93
N THR A 118 11.08 -8.48 -7.04
CA THR A 118 10.86 -9.05 -8.39
C THR A 118 12.14 -9.19 -9.23
N ASP A 119 13.30 -8.73 -8.74
CA ASP A 119 14.58 -8.87 -9.43
C ASP A 119 15.21 -10.25 -9.17
N TYR A 120 14.93 -11.22 -10.06
CA TYR A 120 15.46 -12.58 -9.96
C TYR A 120 16.99 -12.68 -10.13
N GLY A 121 17.65 -11.63 -10.64
CA GLY A 121 19.11 -11.58 -10.75
C GLY A 121 19.79 -11.21 -9.42
N ASN A 122 19.04 -10.61 -8.49
CA ASN A 122 19.55 -10.22 -7.19
C ASN A 122 19.53 -11.39 -6.20
N PRO A 123 20.68 -11.81 -5.62
CA PRO A 123 20.74 -12.94 -4.69
C PRO A 123 19.89 -12.73 -3.42
N ASN A 124 19.61 -11.48 -3.05
CA ASN A 124 18.77 -11.15 -1.90
C ASN A 124 17.26 -11.25 -2.21
N MET A 125 16.88 -11.38 -3.49
CA MET A 125 15.51 -11.46 -3.97
C MET A 125 15.22 -12.83 -4.61
N VAL A 126 16.02 -13.85 -4.31
CA VAL A 126 15.78 -15.20 -4.85
C VAL A 126 14.47 -15.80 -4.34
N TYR A 127 14.09 -15.51 -3.09
CA TYR A 127 12.88 -16.02 -2.48
C TYR A 127 11.77 -14.95 -2.46
N PRO A 128 10.51 -15.35 -2.70
CA PRO A 128 9.37 -14.46 -2.51
C PRO A 128 9.15 -14.18 -1.02
N ASP A 129 8.37 -13.15 -0.73
CA ASP A 129 7.85 -12.91 0.62
C ASP A 129 6.82 -13.99 0.96
N ALA A 130 6.90 -14.55 2.16
CA ALA A 130 5.96 -15.56 2.63
C ALA A 130 5.11 -15.00 3.76
N MET A 131 3.83 -15.31 3.74
CA MET A 131 2.88 -14.91 4.76
C MET A 131 1.94 -16.04 5.13
N MET A 132 1.59 -16.11 6.41
CA MET A 132 0.57 -17.03 6.90
C MET A 132 -0.79 -16.32 6.88
N LEU A 133 -1.60 -16.62 5.88
CA LEU A 133 -2.94 -16.09 5.67
C LEU A 133 -3.97 -16.96 6.42
N THR A 134 -4.91 -16.33 7.12
CA THR A 134 -6.09 -16.97 7.68
C THR A 134 -7.35 -16.40 7.03
N LYS A 135 -8.24 -17.26 6.53
CA LYS A 135 -9.55 -16.91 5.98
C LYS A 135 -10.67 -17.42 6.87
N SER A 136 -11.66 -16.57 7.12
CA SER A 136 -12.93 -16.91 7.77
C SER A 136 -14.08 -16.16 7.09
N GLY A 137 -14.94 -16.86 6.36
CA GLY A 137 -15.95 -16.24 5.51
C GLY A 137 -15.32 -15.34 4.45
N LYS A 138 -15.66 -14.04 4.45
CA LYS A 138 -15.07 -13.02 3.56
C LYS A 138 -13.91 -12.25 4.21
N SER A 139 -13.58 -12.56 5.46
CA SER A 139 -12.55 -11.87 6.24
C SER A 139 -11.22 -12.59 6.13
N PHE A 140 -10.15 -11.79 6.03
CA PHE A 140 -8.79 -12.25 5.91
C PHE A 140 -7.90 -11.54 6.92
N SER A 141 -6.92 -12.27 7.45
CA SER A 141 -5.79 -11.70 8.19
C SER A 141 -4.51 -12.42 7.77
N ALA A 142 -3.37 -11.76 7.89
CA ALA A 142 -2.09 -12.36 7.56
C ALA A 142 -0.96 -11.81 8.41
N THR A 143 0.14 -12.55 8.43
CA THR A 143 1.38 -12.16 9.08
C THR A 143 2.53 -12.66 8.22
N PHE A 144 3.47 -11.79 7.86
CA PHE A 144 4.69 -12.18 7.18
C PHE A 144 5.48 -13.14 8.06
N THR A 145 5.91 -14.26 7.48
CA THR A 145 6.79 -15.23 8.12
C THR A 145 8.25 -15.02 7.70
N THR A 146 8.46 -14.51 6.48
CA THR A 146 9.76 -14.10 5.96
C THR A 146 9.55 -13.19 4.75
N GLY A 147 10.55 -12.42 4.35
CA GLY A 147 10.49 -11.62 3.13
C GLY A 147 11.11 -10.24 3.25
N ILE A 148 11.23 -9.56 2.11
CA ILE A 148 11.79 -8.21 2.02
C ILE A 148 10.86 -7.19 2.65
N MET A 149 9.54 -7.35 2.51
CA MET A 149 8.54 -6.43 3.07
C MET A 149 8.65 -6.37 4.60
N TYR A 150 8.74 -7.53 5.25
CA TYR A 150 8.98 -7.62 6.68
C TYR A 150 10.29 -6.91 7.06
N ASN A 151 11.39 -7.23 6.36
CA ASN A 151 12.69 -6.64 6.70
C ASN A 151 12.76 -5.13 6.45
N ALA A 152 12.11 -4.62 5.40
CA ALA A 152 12.11 -3.21 5.03
C ALA A 152 11.41 -2.35 6.08
N TRP A 153 10.26 -2.81 6.58
CA TRP A 153 9.42 -2.04 7.51
C TRP A 153 9.54 -2.49 8.97
N GLY A 154 10.30 -3.55 9.25
CA GLY A 154 10.58 -4.05 10.59
C GLY A 154 9.36 -4.65 11.31
N THR A 155 8.28 -4.93 10.59
CA THR A 155 7.02 -5.46 11.15
C THR A 155 6.52 -6.68 10.39
N PRO A 156 6.01 -7.72 11.07
CA PRO A 156 5.42 -8.87 10.40
C PRO A 156 3.97 -8.60 9.95
N TYR A 157 3.44 -7.39 10.18
CA TYR A 157 2.11 -7.00 9.72
C TYR A 157 2.06 -6.95 8.19
N VAL A 158 1.07 -7.64 7.61
CA VAL A 158 0.76 -7.55 6.18
C VAL A 158 -0.24 -6.41 5.97
N PRO A 159 -0.01 -5.47 5.03
CA PRO A 159 -0.98 -4.44 4.68
C PRO A 159 -2.35 -5.05 4.41
N SER A 160 -3.40 -4.58 5.08
CA SER A 160 -4.76 -5.10 4.88
C SER A 160 -5.25 -4.90 3.44
N GLY A 161 -4.76 -3.87 2.74
CA GLY A 161 -5.03 -3.67 1.32
C GLY A 161 -4.58 -4.83 0.44
N TRP A 162 -3.49 -5.54 0.80
CA TRP A 162 -3.03 -6.74 0.11
C TRP A 162 -3.97 -7.93 0.27
N LEU A 163 -4.89 -7.88 1.23
CA LEU A 163 -5.79 -8.99 1.54
C LEU A 163 -7.12 -8.89 0.79
N VAL A 164 -7.49 -7.70 0.31
CA VAL A 164 -8.71 -7.44 -0.48
C VAL A 164 -8.84 -8.38 -1.70
N PRO A 165 -7.77 -8.62 -2.48
CA PRO A 165 -7.85 -9.47 -3.69
C PRO A 165 -8.29 -10.91 -3.44
N PHE A 166 -8.04 -11.49 -2.27
CA PHE A 166 -8.33 -12.92 -2.02
C PHE A 166 -9.82 -13.28 -2.05
N ASN A 167 -10.71 -12.28 -1.99
CA ASN A 167 -12.14 -12.50 -2.24
C ASN A 167 -12.45 -12.75 -3.72
N TYR A 168 -11.58 -12.29 -4.63
CA TYR A 168 -11.88 -12.19 -6.06
C TYR A 168 -10.94 -13.01 -6.96
N ILE A 169 -9.74 -13.34 -6.48
CA ILE A 169 -8.74 -14.11 -7.24
C ILE A 169 -8.74 -15.60 -6.89
N LYS A 170 -8.10 -16.39 -7.76
CA LYS A 170 -7.74 -17.79 -7.55
C LYS A 170 -6.27 -17.89 -7.16
N VAL A 171 -5.95 -18.85 -6.30
CA VAL A 171 -4.58 -19.06 -5.82
C VAL A 171 -4.20 -20.52 -5.98
N GLY A 172 -3.16 -20.76 -6.79
CA GLY A 172 -2.59 -22.09 -7.04
C GLY A 172 -1.13 -22.16 -6.59
N ARG A 173 -0.50 -23.33 -6.77
CA ARG A 173 0.94 -23.53 -6.45
C ARG A 173 1.86 -23.26 -7.65
N GLU A 174 1.31 -23.25 -8.85
CA GLU A 174 2.08 -23.12 -10.09
C GLU A 174 2.52 -21.67 -10.32
N ILE A 175 3.81 -21.49 -10.63
CA ILE A 175 4.40 -20.17 -10.89
C ILE A 175 3.79 -19.52 -12.15
N SER A 176 3.50 -20.32 -13.18
CA SER A 176 2.86 -19.89 -14.43
C SER A 176 1.36 -19.59 -14.28
N GLY A 177 0.77 -19.95 -13.15
CA GLY A 177 -0.66 -19.85 -12.86
C GLY A 177 -1.00 -18.87 -11.75
N ARG A 178 -0.04 -18.01 -11.37
CA ARG A 178 -0.19 -17.03 -10.30
C ARG A 178 -1.32 -16.06 -10.62
N SER A 179 -2.03 -15.64 -9.59
CA SER A 179 -2.83 -14.43 -9.69
C SER A 179 -1.93 -13.21 -9.69
N LYS A 180 -2.33 -12.18 -10.42
CA LYS A 180 -1.64 -10.90 -10.51
C LYS A 180 -2.65 -9.77 -10.35
N VAL A 181 -2.34 -8.82 -9.48
CA VAL A 181 -3.18 -7.65 -9.22
C VAL A 181 -2.35 -6.39 -9.14
N ARG A 182 -3.02 -5.25 -9.37
CA ARG A 182 -2.49 -3.93 -9.07
C ARG A 182 -3.41 -3.25 -8.08
N LEU A 183 -2.84 -2.54 -7.11
CA LEU A 183 -3.57 -1.93 -6.02
C LEU A 183 -3.15 -0.47 -5.84
N ILE A 184 -4.11 0.41 -5.56
CA ILE A 184 -3.85 1.69 -4.91
C ILE A 184 -4.38 1.58 -3.50
N VAL A 185 -3.51 1.73 -2.52
CA VAL A 185 -3.78 1.46 -1.11
C VAL A 185 -3.55 2.73 -0.30
N PRO A 186 -4.58 3.27 0.37
CA PRO A 186 -4.40 4.40 1.28
C PRO A 186 -3.64 3.97 2.54
N HIS A 187 -3.07 4.92 3.26
CA HIS A 187 -2.27 4.72 4.47
C HIS A 187 -2.98 3.88 5.53
N SER A 188 -4.31 3.98 5.65
CA SER A 188 -5.10 3.23 6.62
C SER A 188 -5.12 1.73 6.36
N GLU A 189 -4.80 1.31 5.13
CA GLU A 189 -4.74 -0.08 4.67
C GLU A 189 -3.32 -0.50 4.24
N GLY A 190 -2.35 0.42 4.35
CA GLY A 190 -0.96 0.27 3.93
C GLY A 190 -0.07 -0.38 4.98
N GLN A 191 1.23 -0.42 4.72
CA GLN A 191 2.24 -0.87 5.70
C GLN A 191 2.45 0.15 6.83
N SER A 192 3.21 -0.23 7.87
CA SER A 192 3.32 0.54 9.13
C SER A 192 3.83 1.97 8.97
N ASP A 193 4.80 2.20 8.10
CA ASP A 193 5.37 3.51 7.81
C ASP A 193 4.39 4.36 6.96
N ALA A 194 3.71 3.75 5.98
CA ALA A 194 2.63 4.40 5.25
C ALA A 194 1.53 4.88 6.21
N SER A 195 1.07 4.02 7.11
CA SER A 195 0.07 4.37 8.13
C SER A 195 0.54 5.49 9.07
N ALA A 196 1.82 5.45 9.48
CA ALA A 196 2.38 6.45 10.39
C ALA A 196 2.58 7.82 9.74
N SER A 197 2.98 7.83 8.46
CA SER A 197 3.33 9.03 7.71
C SER A 197 2.22 9.51 6.77
N VAL A 198 1.08 8.79 6.73
CA VAL A 198 -0.14 9.12 5.98
C VAL A 198 0.15 9.34 4.49
N TYR A 199 0.71 8.31 3.85
CA TYR A 199 0.89 8.30 2.40
C TYR A 199 0.25 7.08 1.73
N PRO A 200 -0.25 7.25 0.49
CA PRO A 200 -0.76 6.14 -0.30
C PRO A 200 0.35 5.43 -1.08
N CYS A 201 0.15 4.14 -1.32
CA CYS A 201 1.06 3.33 -2.13
C CYS A 201 0.35 2.70 -3.33
N TYR A 202 1.08 2.59 -4.43
CA TYR A 202 0.76 1.74 -5.56
C TYR A 202 1.51 0.41 -5.41
N TYR A 203 0.84 -0.70 -5.71
CA TYR A 203 1.45 -2.01 -5.71
C TYR A 203 1.12 -2.76 -7.00
N GLU A 204 2.09 -3.53 -7.50
CA GLU A 204 1.84 -4.67 -8.40
C GLU A 204 2.25 -5.95 -7.67
N ILE A 205 1.35 -6.91 -7.53
CA ILE A 205 1.56 -8.10 -6.67
C ILE A 205 1.14 -9.36 -7.42
N THR A 206 1.93 -10.43 -7.26
CA THR A 206 1.53 -11.79 -7.61
C THR A 206 1.37 -12.66 -6.37
N TYR A 207 0.39 -13.57 -6.38
CA TYR A 207 0.16 -14.52 -5.29
C TYR A 207 0.20 -15.96 -5.77
N GLN A 208 0.77 -16.84 -4.93
CA GLN A 208 0.66 -18.29 -5.04
C GLN A 208 0.64 -18.93 -3.66
N LEU A 209 0.17 -20.17 -3.59
CA LEU A 209 0.42 -21.03 -2.44
C LEU A 209 1.92 -21.43 -2.40
N ALA A 210 2.44 -21.60 -1.18
CA ALA A 210 3.71 -22.30 -0.96
C ALA A 210 3.64 -23.75 -1.49
N ARG A 211 4.74 -24.50 -1.47
CA ARG A 211 4.74 -25.93 -1.88
C ARG A 211 4.37 -26.84 -0.72
#